data_AF-A0A384BAA8-F1
#
_entry.id   AF-A0A384BAA8-F1
#
_cell.length_a   1.000
_cell.length_b   1.000
_cell.length_c   1.000
_cell.angle_alpha   90.00
_cell.angle_beta   90.00
_cell.angle_gamma   90.00
#
_symmetry.space_group_name_H-M   'P 1'
#
loop_
_entity.id
_entity.type
_entity.pdbx_description
1 polymer ?
#
loop_
_entity_poly.entity_id
_entity_poly.type
_entity_poly.pdbx_seq_one_letter_code
_entity_poly.pdbx_strand_id
1 'polypeptide(L)'
;MSSLGEAIIHFAVDLFQQIRQSEKENIFFSPLSIMSALAMTSLGAREHTASEIQKVLHFNEIAENRREGTTVDPVEKPGYIHHQFQNLLTDLKKSTDAYELNIANRLYGKKTFLFLQAYMDNVKKFYLASVESADFDNAAEESRKMINSWVESQTNGRL
;
A
#
# COMPACT_ATOMS: atom_id res chain seq x y z
N MET A 1 -12.92 -16.55 0.77
CA MET A 1 -12.71 -15.11 1.07
C MET A 1 -11.79 -14.54 -0.01
N SER A 2 -11.73 -13.22 -0.21
CA SER A 2 -10.79 -12.65 -1.18
C SER A 2 -9.36 -12.93 -0.72
N SER A 3 -8.53 -13.49 -1.60
CA SER A 3 -7.14 -13.86 -1.33
C SER A 3 -6.29 -12.73 -0.72
N LEU A 4 -6.61 -11.46 -1.03
CA LEU A 4 -5.94 -10.30 -0.45
C LEU A 4 -6.20 -10.12 1.06
N GLY A 5 -7.39 -10.47 1.54
CA GLY A 5 -7.75 -10.36 2.96
C GLY A 5 -6.94 -11.31 3.85
N GLU A 6 -6.72 -12.54 3.38
CA GLU A 6 -5.88 -13.53 4.04
C GLU A 6 -4.42 -13.05 4.12
N ALA A 7 -3.89 -12.50 3.02
CA ALA A 7 -2.55 -11.90 3.02
C ALA A 7 -2.42 -10.71 3.99
N ILE A 8 -3.44 -9.84 4.11
CA ILE A 8 -3.45 -8.76 5.11
C ILE A 8 -3.36 -9.34 6.52
N ILE A 9 -4.08 -10.42 6.81
CA ILE A 9 -4.08 -11.08 8.12
C ILE A 9 -2.71 -11.71 8.41
N HIS A 10 -2.13 -12.46 7.47
CA HIS A 10 -0.80 -13.05 7.64
C HIS A 10 0.26 -11.97 7.88
N PHE A 11 0.27 -10.92 7.04
CA PHE A 11 1.17 -9.78 7.22
C PHE A 11 0.97 -9.08 8.58
N ALA A 12 -0.28 -8.90 9.02
CA ALA A 12 -0.59 -8.30 10.32
C ALA A 12 -0.03 -9.14 11.49
N VAL A 13 -0.18 -10.45 11.43
CA VAL A 13 0.33 -11.38 12.45
C VAL A 13 1.86 -11.35 12.46
N ASP A 14 2.50 -11.47 11.30
CA ASP A 14 3.96 -11.44 11.19
C ASP A 14 4.52 -10.11 11.72
N LEU A 15 3.93 -8.99 11.33
CA LEU A 15 4.34 -7.67 11.81
C LEU A 15 4.15 -7.52 13.33
N PHE A 16 3.02 -7.98 13.88
CA PHE A 16 2.78 -7.97 15.32
C PHE A 16 3.83 -8.78 16.08
N GLN A 17 4.21 -9.96 15.57
CA GLN A 17 5.23 -10.80 16.18
C GLN A 17 6.59 -10.09 16.20
N GLN A 18 6.94 -9.32 15.17
CA GLN A 18 8.17 -8.53 15.17
C GLN A 18 8.09 -7.35 16.16
N ILE A 19 7.00 -6.58 16.15
CA ILE A 19 6.85 -5.41 17.02
C ILE A 19 6.93 -5.82 18.51
N ARG A 20 6.29 -6.92 18.90
CA ARG A 20 6.26 -7.39 20.30
C ARG A 20 7.63 -7.88 20.83
N GLN A 21 8.60 -8.12 19.95
CA GLN A 21 9.95 -8.44 20.40
C GLN A 21 10.57 -7.24 21.12
N SER A 22 10.39 -6.03 20.58
CA SER A 22 10.91 -4.78 21.15
C SER A 22 9.90 -4.02 22.02
N GLU A 23 8.62 -4.04 21.67
CA GLU A 23 7.57 -3.30 22.38
C GLU A 23 6.88 -4.19 23.42
N LYS A 24 6.79 -3.70 24.67
CA LYS A 24 6.20 -4.45 25.80
C LYS A 24 4.89 -3.86 26.28
N GLU A 25 4.57 -2.64 25.86
CA GLU A 25 3.34 -1.97 26.23
C GLU A 25 2.26 -2.12 25.16
N ASN A 26 1.50 -1.05 24.93
CA ASN A 26 0.39 -1.03 23.99
C ASN A 26 0.90 -1.07 22.55
N ILE A 27 0.34 -1.98 21.76
CA ILE A 27 0.62 -2.09 20.32
C ILE A 27 -0.65 -1.73 19.55
N PHE A 28 -0.55 -0.72 18.69
CA PHE A 28 -1.62 -0.30 17.80
C PHE A 28 -1.04 0.07 16.44
N PHE A 29 -1.56 -0.52 15.37
CA PHE A 29 -1.14 -0.23 13.99
C PHE A 29 -2.24 -0.61 13.00
N SER A 30 -2.12 -0.09 11.78
CA SER A 30 -3.00 -0.44 10.65
C SER A 30 -2.25 -1.29 9.63
N PRO A 31 -2.44 -2.62 9.60
CA PRO A 31 -1.76 -3.50 8.65
C PRO A 31 -2.06 -3.11 7.20
N LEU A 32 -3.33 -2.77 6.90
CA LEU A 32 -3.75 -2.37 5.56
C LEU A 32 -3.03 -1.11 5.08
N SER A 33 -2.83 -0.11 5.95
CA SER A 33 -2.12 1.12 5.59
C SER A 33 -0.67 0.85 5.22
N ILE A 34 0.05 0.10 6.06
CA ILE A 34 1.45 -0.28 5.82
C ILE A 34 1.58 -1.13 4.56
N MET A 35 0.70 -2.12 4.41
CA MET A 35 0.69 -3.00 3.25
C MET A 35 0.39 -2.25 1.95
N SER A 36 -0.51 -1.26 1.97
CA SER A 36 -0.81 -0.42 0.81
C SER A 36 0.41 0.39 0.37
N ALA A 37 1.16 0.97 1.33
CA ALA A 37 2.39 1.69 1.04
C ALA A 37 3.46 0.78 0.41
N LEU A 38 3.71 -0.39 0.99
CA LEU A 38 4.69 -1.36 0.47
C LEU A 38 4.27 -1.93 -0.89
N ALA A 39 2.97 -2.12 -1.13
CA ALA A 39 2.46 -2.60 -2.40
C ALA A 39 2.59 -1.55 -3.52
N MET A 40 2.48 -0.24 -3.21
CA MET A 40 2.83 0.85 -4.14
C MET A 40 4.32 0.86 -4.49
N THR A 41 5.19 0.50 -3.54
CA THR A 41 6.63 0.32 -3.80
C THR A 41 6.89 -0.92 -4.65
N SER A 42 6.23 -2.04 -4.37
CA SER A 42 6.33 -3.29 -5.15
C SER A 42 5.98 -3.08 -6.62
N LEU A 43 4.99 -2.24 -6.92
CA LEU A 43 4.57 -1.89 -8.29
C LEU A 43 5.72 -1.28 -9.12
N GLY A 44 6.63 -0.53 -8.48
CA GLY A 44 7.81 0.06 -9.10
C GLY A 44 9.07 -0.84 -9.04
N ALA A 45 9.08 -1.85 -8.17
CA ALA A 45 10.21 -2.75 -7.99
C ALA A 45 10.29 -3.82 -9.09
N ARG A 46 11.47 -4.41 -9.28
CA ARG A 46 11.71 -5.52 -10.22
C ARG A 46 12.56 -6.60 -9.57
N GLU A 47 12.56 -7.78 -10.20
CA GLU A 47 13.44 -8.91 -9.87
C GLU A 47 13.47 -9.23 -8.36
N HIS A 48 14.66 -9.32 -7.76
CA HIS A 48 14.85 -9.66 -6.35
C HIS A 48 14.12 -8.71 -5.42
N THR A 49 14.17 -7.40 -5.68
CA THR A 49 13.48 -6.41 -4.84
C THR A 49 11.97 -6.60 -4.87
N ALA A 50 11.39 -6.85 -6.06
CA ALA A 50 9.96 -7.14 -6.16
C ALA A 50 9.59 -8.44 -5.41
N SER A 51 10.39 -9.50 -5.60
CA SER A 51 10.17 -10.81 -4.99
C SER A 51 10.22 -10.76 -3.47
N GLU A 52 11.18 -10.05 -2.88
CA GLU A 52 11.31 -9.90 -1.42
C GLU A 52 10.12 -9.15 -0.84
N ILE A 53 9.70 -8.04 -1.46
CA ILE A 53 8.50 -7.31 -1.01
C ILE A 53 7.26 -8.20 -1.12
N GLN A 54 7.07 -8.88 -2.25
CA GLN A 54 5.89 -9.75 -2.47
C GLN A 54 5.84 -10.93 -1.49
N LYS A 55 7.00 -11.48 -1.11
CA LYS A 55 7.09 -12.53 -0.09
C LYS A 55 6.65 -12.01 1.27
N VAL A 56 7.15 -10.86 1.72
CA VAL A 56 6.76 -10.26 3.01
C VAL A 56 5.28 -9.90 3.04
N LEU A 57 4.70 -9.51 1.91
CA LEU A 57 3.27 -9.20 1.81
C LEU A 57 2.37 -10.41 1.53
N HIS A 58 2.91 -11.64 1.54
CA HIS A 58 2.20 -12.88 1.26
C HIS A 58 1.46 -12.92 -0.10
N PHE A 59 1.97 -12.21 -1.11
CA PHE A 59 1.34 -12.20 -2.44
C PHE A 59 1.58 -13.50 -3.22
N ASN A 60 2.66 -14.22 -2.90
CA ASN A 60 3.01 -15.48 -3.57
C ASN A 60 2.04 -16.61 -3.19
N GLU A 61 1.59 -16.65 -1.92
CA GLU A 61 0.61 -17.64 -1.42
C GLU A 61 -0.73 -17.52 -2.16
N ILE A 62 -1.12 -16.29 -2.50
CA ILE A 62 -2.32 -16.01 -3.32
C ILE A 62 -2.20 -16.61 -4.72
N ALA A 63 -1.00 -16.55 -5.30
CA ALA A 63 -0.73 -17.08 -6.64
C ALA A 63 -0.68 -18.61 -6.63
N GLU A 64 -0.10 -19.22 -5.58
CA GLU A 64 0.01 -20.67 -5.41
C GLU A 64 -1.35 -21.34 -5.17
N ASN A 65 -2.19 -20.80 -4.27
CA ASN A 65 -3.52 -21.34 -3.97
C ASN A 65 -4.48 -21.35 -5.18
N ARG A 66 -4.18 -20.60 -6.24
CA ARG A 66 -4.93 -20.64 -7.52
C ARG A 66 -4.49 -21.76 -8.46
N ARG A 67 -3.26 -22.24 -8.34
CA ARG A 67 -2.69 -23.27 -9.23
C ARG A 67 -3.31 -24.66 -8.97
N GLU A 68 -3.87 -24.90 -7.78
CA GLU A 68 -4.55 -26.16 -7.44
C GLU A 68 -5.95 -26.34 -8.08
N GLY A 69 -6.47 -25.36 -8.83
CA GLY A 69 -7.83 -25.43 -9.40
C GLY A 69 -8.01 -24.97 -10.84
N THR A 70 -6.98 -24.46 -11.53
CA THR A 70 -7.13 -23.95 -12.91
C THR A 70 -5.91 -24.25 -13.78
N THR A 71 -6.13 -24.89 -14.92
CA THR A 71 -5.14 -25.25 -15.95
C THR A 71 -4.76 -24.07 -16.86
N VAL A 72 -4.61 -22.86 -16.30
CA VAL A 72 -4.26 -21.68 -17.11
C VAL A 72 -2.82 -21.30 -16.81
N ASP A 73 -2.02 -21.22 -17.88
CA ASP A 73 -0.58 -21.00 -17.92
C ASP A 73 -0.02 -19.97 -16.90
N PRO A 74 1.20 -20.19 -16.38
CA PRO A 74 1.87 -19.36 -15.39
C PRO A 74 2.43 -18.08 -16.04
N VAL A 75 1.54 -17.20 -16.47
CA VAL A 75 1.83 -15.78 -16.57
C VAL A 75 0.86 -15.13 -15.60
N GLU A 76 1.25 -15.12 -14.33
CA GLU A 76 0.67 -14.22 -13.34
C GLU A 76 0.55 -12.86 -13.99
N LYS A 77 -0.67 -12.45 -14.38
CA LYS A 77 -0.86 -11.13 -15.00
C LYS A 77 -0.25 -10.12 -14.04
N PRO A 78 0.85 -9.44 -14.42
CA PRO A 78 1.45 -8.44 -13.55
C PRO A 78 0.35 -7.43 -13.21
N GLY A 79 0.01 -7.33 -11.93
CA GLY A 79 -1.05 -6.44 -11.45
C GLY A 79 -2.38 -7.06 -11.02
N TYR A 80 -2.56 -8.39 -11.01
CA TYR A 80 -3.76 -8.98 -10.37
C TYR A 80 -3.93 -8.52 -8.92
N ILE A 81 -2.85 -8.55 -8.13
CA ILE A 81 -2.90 -8.11 -6.72
C ILE A 81 -3.21 -6.61 -6.61
N HIS A 82 -2.67 -5.78 -7.50
CA HIS A 82 -2.93 -4.35 -7.54
C HIS A 82 -4.39 -4.04 -7.92
N HIS A 83 -5.00 -4.85 -8.76
CA HIS A 83 -6.45 -4.80 -9.01
C HIS A 83 -7.28 -5.19 -7.78
N GLN A 84 -6.84 -6.15 -6.97
CA GLN A 84 -7.51 -6.46 -5.71
C GLN A 84 -7.45 -5.29 -4.72
N PHE A 85 -6.31 -4.59 -4.64
CA PHE A 85 -6.20 -3.33 -3.88
C PHE A 85 -7.16 -2.27 -4.42
N GLN A 86 -7.24 -2.10 -5.75
CA GLN A 86 -8.17 -1.15 -6.35
C GLN A 86 -9.61 -1.38 -5.90
N ASN A 87 -10.06 -2.63 -5.96
CA ASN A 87 -11.42 -3.00 -5.54
C ASN A 87 -11.62 -2.73 -4.05
N LEU A 88 -10.72 -3.22 -3.21
CA LEU A 88 -10.78 -3.04 -1.76
C LEU A 88 -10.81 -1.55 -1.37
N LEU A 89 -9.90 -0.75 -1.89
CA LEU A 89 -9.80 0.67 -1.55
C LEU A 89 -11.01 1.47 -2.07
N THR A 90 -11.57 1.08 -3.21
CA THR A 90 -12.81 1.67 -3.74
C THR A 90 -14.00 1.33 -2.84
N ASP A 91 -14.09 0.08 -2.38
CA ASP A 91 -15.15 -0.36 -1.49
C ASP A 91 -15.07 0.32 -0.12
N LEU A 92 -13.87 0.46 0.46
CA LEU A 92 -13.66 1.14 1.74
C LEU A 92 -13.95 2.65 1.70
N LYS A 93 -13.89 3.27 0.52
CA LYS A 93 -14.24 4.69 0.33
C LYS A 93 -15.74 4.95 0.18
N LYS A 94 -16.58 3.92 0.09
CA LYS A 94 -18.03 4.10 -0.03
C LYS A 94 -18.58 4.67 1.27
N SER A 95 -19.17 5.85 1.18
CA SER A 95 -19.82 6.49 2.33
C SER A 95 -21.08 5.74 2.75
N THR A 96 -21.37 5.77 4.05
CA THR A 96 -22.62 5.28 4.63
C THR A 96 -23.13 6.32 5.62
N ASP A 97 -24.43 6.28 5.94
CA ASP A 97 -25.00 7.17 6.94
C ASP A 97 -24.66 6.77 8.39
N ALA A 98 -24.09 5.57 8.58
CA ALA A 98 -23.84 4.98 9.90
C ALA A 98 -22.42 5.23 10.42
N TYR A 99 -21.43 5.36 9.53
CA TYR A 99 -20.04 5.59 9.91
C TYR A 99 -19.27 6.31 8.80
N GLU A 100 -18.18 6.97 9.20
CA GLU A 100 -17.19 7.53 8.31
C GLU A 100 -15.96 6.62 8.28
N LEU A 101 -15.59 6.17 7.08
CA LEU A 101 -14.34 5.46 6.82
C LEU A 101 -13.62 6.15 5.67
N ASN A 102 -12.37 6.56 5.91
CA ASN A 102 -11.54 7.20 4.91
C ASN A 102 -10.20 6.48 4.78
N ILE A 103 -9.73 6.35 3.54
CA ILE A 103 -8.39 5.87 3.21
C ILE A 103 -7.81 6.75 2.10
N ALA A 104 -6.60 7.26 2.31
CA ALA A 104 -5.95 8.15 1.37
C ALA A 104 -4.49 7.74 1.17
N ASN A 105 -4.05 7.77 -0.08
CA ASN A 105 -2.68 7.44 -0.47
C ASN A 105 -2.09 8.62 -1.23
N ARG A 106 -0.83 8.97 -0.96
CA ARG A 106 -0.09 9.98 -1.71
C ARG A 106 1.38 9.62 -1.75
N LEU A 107 2.02 9.90 -2.89
CA LEU A 107 3.46 9.86 -3.06
C LEU A 107 3.99 11.28 -3.15
N TYR A 108 5.08 11.55 -2.43
CA TYR A 108 5.83 12.80 -2.54
C TYR A 108 7.18 12.51 -3.18
N GLY A 109 7.42 13.07 -4.35
CA GLY A 109 8.68 12.95 -5.07
C GLY A 109 9.48 14.24 -5.04
N LYS A 110 10.80 14.12 -5.13
CA LYS A 110 11.67 15.27 -5.31
C LYS A 110 11.30 16.02 -6.60
N LYS A 111 11.20 17.35 -6.57
CA LYS A 111 10.84 18.20 -7.73
C LYS A 111 11.58 17.87 -9.03
N THR A 112 12.87 17.56 -8.95
CA THR A 112 13.71 17.28 -10.12
C THR A 112 13.72 15.80 -10.52
N PHE A 113 13.07 14.93 -9.74
CA PHE A 113 13.01 13.50 -10.03
C PHE A 113 11.81 13.23 -10.93
N LEU A 114 12.08 12.58 -12.07
CA LEU A 114 11.06 12.24 -13.05
C LEU A 114 10.60 10.80 -12.83
N PHE A 115 9.36 10.62 -12.38
CA PHE A 115 8.74 9.31 -12.37
C PHE A 115 8.35 8.89 -13.78
N LEU A 116 8.40 7.58 -14.03
CA LEU A 116 7.80 7.01 -15.23
C LEU A 116 6.28 7.29 -15.22
N GLN A 117 5.75 7.81 -16.33
CA GLN A 117 4.32 8.09 -16.45
C GLN A 117 3.46 6.86 -16.15
N ALA A 118 3.88 5.70 -16.67
CA ALA A 118 3.20 4.42 -16.41
C ALA A 118 3.14 4.06 -14.92
N TYR A 119 4.17 4.43 -14.12
CA TYR A 119 4.14 4.22 -12.68
C TYR A 119 3.10 5.13 -12.02
N MET A 120 3.11 6.42 -12.37
CA MET A 120 2.15 7.41 -11.84
C MET A 120 0.70 7.03 -12.18
N ASP A 121 0.45 6.58 -13.42
CA ASP A 121 -0.87 6.13 -13.86
C ASP A 121 -1.32 4.90 -13.07
N ASN A 122 -0.42 3.95 -12.84
CA ASN A 122 -0.71 2.73 -12.10
C ASN A 122 -0.98 2.99 -10.61
N VAL A 123 -0.21 3.86 -9.92
CA VAL A 123 -0.49 4.17 -8.50
C VAL A 123 -1.81 4.91 -8.35
N LYS A 124 -2.14 5.80 -9.28
CA LYS A 124 -3.44 6.49 -9.32
C LYS A 124 -4.58 5.49 -9.55
N LYS A 125 -4.43 4.59 -10.50
CA LYS A 125 -5.43 3.57 -10.84
C LYS A 125 -5.66 2.58 -9.69
N PHE A 126 -4.59 1.97 -9.19
CA PHE A 126 -4.70 0.83 -8.28
C PHE A 126 -4.83 1.21 -6.81
N TYR A 127 -4.26 2.35 -6.42
CA TYR A 127 -4.21 2.75 -5.01
C TYR A 127 -4.96 4.04 -4.71
N LEU A 128 -5.64 4.60 -5.72
CA LEU A 128 -6.32 5.91 -5.63
C LEU A 128 -5.37 7.00 -5.12
N ALA A 129 -4.07 6.86 -5.46
CA ALA A 129 -3.01 7.70 -4.96
C ALA A 129 -2.79 8.92 -5.86
N SER A 130 -2.48 10.06 -5.26
CA SER A 130 -1.94 11.22 -5.97
C SER A 130 -0.40 11.24 -5.89
N VAL A 131 0.26 11.79 -6.90
CA VAL A 131 1.70 12.06 -6.87
C VAL A 131 1.90 13.57 -6.81
N GLU A 132 2.70 14.03 -5.86
CA GLU A 132 2.99 15.45 -5.66
C GLU A 132 4.51 15.68 -5.57
N SER A 133 4.94 16.84 -6.04
CA SER A 133 6.36 17.22 -6.01
C SER A 133 6.67 18.05 -4.78
N ALA A 134 7.73 17.68 -4.07
CA ALA A 134 8.24 18.36 -2.88
C ALA A 134 9.71 18.76 -3.06
N ASP A 135 10.12 19.85 -2.41
CA ASP A 135 11.46 20.42 -2.52
C ASP A 135 12.37 19.87 -1.41
N PHE A 136 12.75 18.60 -1.56
CA PHE A 136 13.58 17.95 -0.56
C PHE A 136 15.02 18.48 -0.49
N ASP A 137 15.48 19.23 -1.49
CA ASP A 137 16.84 19.78 -1.51
C ASP A 137 16.94 21.13 -0.80
N ASN A 138 16.01 22.04 -1.09
CA ASN A 138 16.11 23.44 -0.64
C ASN A 138 15.11 23.79 0.46
N ALA A 139 14.02 23.03 0.59
CA ALA A 139 12.97 23.29 1.57
C ALA A 139 12.46 21.99 2.20
N ALA A 140 13.38 21.16 2.70
CA ALA A 140 13.07 19.86 3.29
C ALA A 140 12.10 19.98 4.49
N GLU A 141 12.31 20.96 5.37
CA GLU A 141 11.45 21.16 6.55
C GLU A 141 10.03 21.63 6.16
N GLU A 142 9.92 22.51 5.17
CA GLU A 142 8.60 22.92 4.66
C GLU A 142 7.91 21.78 3.92
N SER A 143 8.67 20.95 3.20
CA SER A 143 8.15 19.71 2.60
C SER A 143 7.64 18.74 3.66
N ARG A 144 8.37 18.57 4.78
CA ARG A 144 7.94 17.76 5.92
C ARG A 144 6.63 18.28 6.53
N LYS A 145 6.52 19.60 6.77
CA LYS A 145 5.30 20.23 7.29
C LYS A 145 4.12 20.03 6.34
N MET A 146 4.31 20.25 5.04
CA MET A 146 3.29 20.03 4.02
C MET A 146 2.78 18.58 4.02
N ILE A 147 3.68 17.59 4.10
CA ILE A 147 3.33 16.17 4.19
C ILE A 147 2.50 15.91 5.45
N ASN A 148 2.95 16.40 6.61
CA ASN A 148 2.25 16.23 7.88
C ASN A 148 0.87 16.89 7.87
N SER A 149 0.74 18.12 7.39
CA SER A 149 -0.55 18.81 7.29
C SER A 149 -1.51 18.09 6.34
N TRP A 150 -1.00 17.45 5.29
CA TRP A 150 -1.83 16.58 4.45
C TRP A 150 -2.31 15.37 5.24
N VAL A 151 -1.44 14.65 5.96
CA VAL A 151 -1.83 13.50 6.80
C VAL A 151 -2.88 13.92 7.84
N GLU A 152 -2.66 15.04 8.53
CA GLU A 152 -3.58 15.62 9.52
C GLU A 152 -4.97 15.86 8.90
N SER A 153 -5.00 16.46 7.70
CA SER A 153 -6.26 16.71 6.97
C SER A 153 -7.00 15.44 6.56
N GLN A 154 -6.30 14.34 6.30
CA GLN A 154 -6.91 13.06 5.88
C GLN A 154 -7.37 12.22 7.07
N THR A 155 -6.94 12.56 8.28
CA THR A 155 -7.14 11.79 9.51
C THR A 155 -7.99 12.54 10.54
N ASN A 156 -8.63 13.64 10.12
CA ASN A 156 -9.45 14.50 10.98
C ASN A 156 -8.68 15.01 12.20
N GLY A 157 -7.40 15.37 12.02
CA GLY A 157 -6.56 15.95 13.06
C GLY A 157 -6.02 14.96 14.09
N ARG A 158 -6.05 13.65 13.80
CA ARG A 158 -5.64 12.60 14.76
C ARG A 158 -4.18 12.17 14.63
N LEU A 159 -3.56 12.42 13.48
CA LEU A 159 -2.16 12.10 13.18
C LEU A 159 -1.42 13.34 12.68
#